data_AF-A0A963GCK0-F1
#
_entry.id   AF-A0A963GCK0-F1
#
_cell.length_a   1.000
_cell.length_b   1.000
_cell.length_c   1.000
_cell.angle_alpha   90.00
_cell.angle_beta   90.00
_cell.angle_gamma   90.00
#
_symmetry.space_group_name_H-M   'P 1'
#
loop_
_entity.id
_entity.type
_entity.pdbx_description
1 polymer ?
#
loop_
_entity_poly.entity_id
_entity_poly.type
_entity_poly.pdbx_seq_one_letter_code
_entity_poly.pdbx_strand_id
1 'polypeptide(L)'
;MLGPPPVAAEQIYRWTDDRGVTHYSSSPPADRVSKELDLGGAEAAPANNEAARQRVQRDIENANRMTAERRQREAASAARERQLREEARRRIERCGLARQQLGVLSRGGPVYSRDRAGNRVYLDDSERDQAIERARQEVREACVGVPQPAEREAAERAGRSLEQTARCLELRERLSELTRPGSRAAQSEVQQVRDAITRVCGRP
;
A
#
# COMPACT_ATOMS: atom_id res chain seq x y z
N MET A 1 -52.14 -33.91 23.07
CA MET A 1 -51.25 -32.78 23.44
C MET A 1 -50.28 -33.28 24.50
N LEU A 2 -49.01 -33.52 24.15
CA LEU A 2 -47.95 -33.78 25.13
C LEU A 2 -47.12 -32.49 25.24
N GLY A 3 -47.19 -31.84 26.41
CA GLY A 3 -46.31 -30.71 26.75
C GLY A 3 -44.95 -31.22 27.27
N PRO A 4 -43.88 -30.43 27.14
CA PRO A 4 -42.56 -30.81 27.68
C PRO A 4 -42.60 -30.88 29.22
N PRO A 5 -41.79 -31.75 29.85
CA PRO A 5 -41.72 -31.85 31.30
C PRO A 5 -41.13 -30.56 31.90
N PRO A 6 -41.56 -30.15 33.11
CA PRO A 6 -40.98 -29.00 33.78
C PRO A 6 -39.52 -29.26 34.14
N VAL A 7 -38.65 -28.31 33.80
CA VAL A 7 -37.26 -28.30 34.25
C VAL A 7 -37.25 -27.80 35.69
N ALA A 8 -36.80 -28.63 36.64
CA ALA A 8 -36.66 -28.21 38.04
C ALA A 8 -35.52 -27.18 38.15
N ALA A 9 -35.76 -26.07 38.85
CA ALA A 9 -34.73 -25.08 39.15
C ALA A 9 -33.66 -25.70 40.07
N GLU A 10 -32.42 -25.77 39.60
CA GLU A 10 -31.31 -26.33 40.35
C GLU A 10 -30.85 -25.33 41.42
N GLN A 11 -31.02 -25.69 42.70
CA GLN A 11 -30.64 -24.87 43.85
C GLN A 11 -29.11 -24.84 43.96
N ILE A 12 -28.50 -23.65 43.91
CA ILE A 12 -27.04 -23.49 44.02
C ILE A 12 -26.67 -23.01 45.42
N TYR A 13 -25.72 -23.67 46.05
CA TYR A 13 -25.22 -23.36 47.39
C TYR A 13 -23.84 -22.74 47.31
N ARG A 14 -23.58 -21.71 48.11
CA ARG A 14 -22.26 -21.07 48.23
C ARG A 14 -21.69 -21.23 49.64
N TRP A 15 -20.42 -21.59 49.72
CA TRP A 15 -19.66 -21.60 50.98
C TRP A 15 -18.21 -21.18 50.76
N THR A 16 -17.52 -20.84 51.84
CA THR A 16 -16.09 -20.52 51.83
C THR A 16 -15.34 -21.58 52.63
N ASP A 17 -14.21 -22.06 52.11
CA ASP A 17 -13.38 -23.04 52.81
C ASP A 17 -12.40 -22.40 53.81
N ASP A 18 -11.68 -23.23 54.57
CA ASP A 18 -10.73 -22.78 55.61
C ASP A 18 -9.52 -22.01 55.03
N ARG A 19 -9.35 -22.05 53.70
CA ARG A 19 -8.34 -21.29 52.96
C ARG A 19 -8.89 -19.99 52.38
N GLY A 20 -10.14 -19.63 52.70
CA GLY A 20 -10.79 -18.40 52.24
C GLY A 20 -11.30 -18.47 50.80
N VAL A 21 -11.33 -19.65 50.17
CA VAL A 21 -11.79 -19.82 48.78
C VAL A 21 -13.29 -20.08 48.75
N THR A 22 -14.01 -19.32 47.93
CA THR A 22 -15.46 -19.48 47.75
C THR A 22 -15.79 -20.55 46.70
N HIS A 23 -16.62 -21.51 47.09
CA HIS A 23 -17.09 -22.63 46.27
C HIS A 23 -18.60 -22.57 46.02
N TYR A 24 -19.04 -23.17 44.90
CA TYR A 24 -20.44 -23.25 44.48
C TYR A 24 -20.79 -24.70 44.10
N SER A 25 -21.93 -25.23 44.53
CA SER A 25 -22.39 -26.60 44.21
C SER A 25 -23.91 -26.70 44.17
N SER A 26 -24.45 -27.69 43.46
CA SER A 26 -25.88 -28.02 43.41
C SER A 26 -26.35 -28.93 44.56
N SER A 27 -25.48 -29.24 45.52
CA SER A 27 -25.86 -29.92 46.77
C SER A 27 -25.06 -29.36 47.95
N PRO A 28 -25.69 -29.17 49.12
CA PRO A 28 -25.03 -28.62 50.29
C PRO A 28 -23.97 -29.62 50.83
N PRO A 29 -22.78 -29.14 51.23
CA PRO A 29 -21.79 -29.99 51.87
C PRO A 29 -22.28 -30.45 53.24
N ALA A 30 -22.21 -31.75 53.53
CA ALA A 30 -22.73 -32.35 54.77
C ALA A 30 -22.09 -31.77 56.05
N ASP A 31 -20.86 -31.28 55.94
CA ASP A 31 -20.02 -30.97 57.11
C ASP A 31 -19.80 -29.46 57.31
N ARG A 32 -20.51 -28.60 56.56
CA ARG A 32 -20.29 -27.14 56.59
C ARG A 32 -21.57 -26.34 56.42
N VAL A 33 -21.61 -25.18 57.06
CA VAL A 33 -22.71 -24.22 56.91
C VAL A 33 -22.62 -23.59 55.52
N SER A 34 -23.51 -23.98 54.62
CA SER A 34 -23.68 -23.36 53.30
C SER A 34 -24.87 -22.41 53.28
N LYS A 35 -24.78 -21.33 52.49
CA LYS A 35 -25.92 -20.47 52.21
C LYS A 35 -26.51 -20.86 50.86
N GLU A 36 -27.79 -21.23 50.84
CA GLU A 36 -28.55 -21.40 49.60
C GLU A 36 -28.63 -20.04 48.90
N LEU A 37 -28.19 -20.01 47.64
CA LEU A 37 -28.41 -18.88 46.77
C LEU A 37 -29.71 -19.14 46.04
N ASP A 38 -30.76 -18.44 46.47
CA ASP A 38 -31.93 -18.24 45.63
C ASP A 38 -31.46 -17.39 44.43
N LEU A 39 -31.09 -18.08 43.35
CA LEU A 39 -30.97 -17.47 42.04
C LEU A 39 -32.40 -17.26 41.54
N GLY A 40 -33.16 -16.47 42.31
CA GLY A 40 -34.56 -16.16 42.08
C GLY A 40 -34.69 -15.89 40.61
N GLY A 41 -35.44 -16.77 39.93
CA GLY A 41 -35.43 -16.90 38.49
C GLY A 41 -35.42 -15.49 37.92
N ALA A 42 -34.28 -15.10 37.35
CA ALA A 42 -34.18 -13.82 36.71
C ALA A 42 -35.15 -13.93 35.55
N GLU A 43 -36.39 -13.49 35.77
CA GLU A 43 -37.24 -13.04 34.70
C GLU A 43 -36.34 -12.15 33.89
N ALA A 44 -35.99 -12.62 32.69
CA ALA A 44 -35.35 -11.80 31.72
C ALA A 44 -36.31 -10.63 31.55
N ALA A 45 -36.03 -9.52 32.23
CA ALA A 45 -36.71 -8.27 31.96
C ALA A 45 -36.65 -8.15 30.43
N PRO A 46 -37.78 -8.03 29.72
CA PRO A 46 -37.71 -7.80 28.30
C PRO A 46 -37.01 -6.46 28.18
N ALA A 47 -35.71 -6.51 27.90
CA ALA A 47 -34.93 -5.34 27.63
C ALA A 47 -35.45 -4.87 26.27
N ASN A 48 -36.55 -4.11 26.28
CA ASN A 48 -36.90 -3.23 25.20
C ASN A 48 -35.87 -2.10 25.22
N ASN A 49 -34.63 -2.47 24.90
CA ASN A 49 -33.48 -1.59 24.86
C ASN A 49 -33.44 -0.95 23.48
N GLU A 50 -34.58 -0.37 23.09
CA GLU A 50 -34.77 0.32 21.82
C GLU A 50 -33.71 1.42 21.66
N ALA A 51 -33.37 2.09 22.77
CA ALA A 51 -32.29 3.06 22.82
C ALA A 51 -30.90 2.46 22.50
N ALA A 52 -30.57 1.24 22.97
CA ALA A 52 -29.33 0.57 22.59
C ALA A 52 -29.35 0.13 21.13
N ARG A 53 -30.47 -0.40 20.63
CA ARG A 53 -30.62 -0.76 19.21
C ARG A 53 -30.47 0.44 18.28
N GLN A 54 -31.07 1.57 18.64
CA GLN A 54 -30.93 2.83 17.89
C GLN A 54 -29.50 3.39 17.93
N ARG A 55 -28.77 3.23 19.05
CA ARG A 55 -27.34 3.61 19.12
C ARG A 55 -26.50 2.76 18.18
N VAL A 56 -26.63 1.43 18.24
CA VAL A 56 -25.92 0.51 17.35
C VAL A 56 -26.24 0.80 15.88
N GLN A 57 -27.50 1.07 15.55
CA GLN A 57 -27.91 1.42 14.19
C GLN A 57 -27.24 2.71 13.69
N ARG A 58 -27.21 3.76 14.52
CA ARG A 58 -26.50 5.01 14.19
C ARG A 58 -25.00 4.80 14.02
N ASP A 59 -24.39 3.95 14.85
CA ASP A 59 -22.96 3.65 14.75
C ASP A 59 -22.64 2.91 13.44
N ILE A 60 -23.48 1.95 13.04
CA ILE A 60 -23.38 1.25 11.76
C ILE A 60 -23.54 2.23 10.59
N GLU A 61 -24.55 3.11 10.63
CA GLU A 61 -24.78 4.12 9.60
C GLU A 61 -23.60 5.10 9.48
N ASN A 62 -23.07 5.56 10.61
CA ASN A 62 -21.89 6.41 10.65
C ASN A 62 -20.65 5.69 10.09
N ALA A 63 -20.41 4.44 10.48
CA ALA A 63 -19.31 3.63 9.97
C ALA A 63 -19.43 3.39 8.45
N ASN A 64 -20.64 3.13 7.97
CA ASN A 64 -20.94 2.98 6.55
C ASN A 64 -20.69 4.29 5.79
N ARG A 65 -21.13 5.43 6.32
CA ARG A 65 -20.87 6.75 5.73
C ARG A 65 -19.38 7.04 5.65
N MET A 66 -18.64 6.86 6.74
CA MET A 66 -17.19 7.08 6.77
C MET A 66 -16.46 6.18 5.77
N THR A 67 -16.88 4.91 5.66
CA THR A 67 -16.32 3.97 4.68
C THR A 67 -16.62 4.39 3.26
N ALA A 68 -17.85 4.84 2.97
CA ALA A 68 -18.25 5.32 1.65
C ALA A 68 -17.48 6.59 1.27
N GLU A 69 -17.34 7.56 2.17
CA GLU A 69 -16.55 8.77 1.97
C GLU A 69 -15.08 8.46 1.71
N ARG A 70 -14.48 7.53 2.47
CA ARG A 70 -13.10 7.09 2.23
C ARG A 70 -12.95 6.48 0.85
N ARG A 71 -13.84 5.56 0.47
CA ARG A 71 -13.83 4.92 -0.87
C ARG A 71 -13.98 5.95 -1.99
N GLN A 72 -14.84 6.96 -1.82
CA GLN A 72 -14.99 8.04 -2.79
C GLN A 72 -13.72 8.88 -2.93
N ARG A 73 -13.07 9.23 -1.80
CA ARG A 73 -11.79 9.96 -1.80
C ARG A 73 -10.69 9.16 -2.49
N GLU A 74 -10.57 7.87 -2.17
CA GLU A 74 -9.60 6.95 -2.78
C GLU A 74 -9.86 6.78 -4.29
N ALA A 75 -11.13 6.62 -4.69
CA ALA A 75 -11.50 6.54 -6.11
C ALA A 75 -11.18 7.84 -6.85
N ALA A 76 -11.45 9.00 -6.24
CA ALA A 76 -11.14 10.31 -6.81
C ALA A 76 -9.62 10.54 -6.93
N SER A 77 -8.83 10.16 -5.91
CA SER A 77 -7.37 10.26 -5.99
C SER A 77 -6.81 9.32 -7.05
N ALA A 78 -7.28 8.08 -7.12
CA ALA A 78 -6.86 7.12 -8.13
C ALA A 78 -7.24 7.59 -9.56
N ALA A 79 -8.41 8.19 -9.74
CA ALA A 79 -8.82 8.76 -11.02
C ALA A 79 -7.90 9.93 -11.43
N ARG A 80 -7.61 10.85 -10.51
CA ARG A 80 -6.67 11.98 -10.75
C ARG A 80 -5.27 11.47 -11.10
N GLU A 81 -4.77 10.48 -10.37
CA GLU A 81 -3.46 9.91 -10.65
C GLU A 81 -3.41 9.25 -12.03
N ARG A 82 -4.46 8.51 -12.42
CA ARG A 82 -4.58 7.94 -13.77
C ARG A 82 -4.57 9.02 -14.85
N GLN A 83 -5.30 10.12 -14.64
CA GLN A 83 -5.31 11.25 -15.58
C GLN A 83 -3.92 11.87 -15.73
N LEU A 84 -3.24 12.17 -14.62
CA LEU A 84 -1.88 12.71 -14.64
C LEU A 84 -0.89 11.79 -15.36
N ARG A 85 -0.98 10.48 -15.13
CA ARG A 85 -0.13 9.48 -15.82
C ARG A 85 -0.39 9.44 -17.32
N GLU A 86 -1.66 9.49 -17.73
CA GLU A 86 -2.05 9.50 -19.14
C GLU A 86 -1.62 10.80 -19.84
N GLU A 87 -1.77 11.94 -19.19
CA GLU A 87 -1.27 13.23 -19.70
C GLU A 87 0.25 13.24 -19.87
N ALA A 88 0.98 12.70 -18.88
CA ALA A 88 2.43 12.54 -18.96
C ALA A 88 2.82 11.62 -20.12
N ARG A 89 2.13 10.49 -20.30
CA ARG A 89 2.35 9.57 -21.42
C ARG A 89 2.14 10.26 -22.76
N ARG A 90 1.00 10.93 -22.96
CA ARG A 90 0.70 11.68 -24.19
C ARG A 90 1.73 12.76 -24.48
N ARG A 91 2.23 13.43 -23.44
CA ARG A 91 3.29 14.43 -23.56
C ARG A 91 4.61 13.81 -24.03
N ILE A 92 5.00 12.67 -23.46
CA ILE A 92 6.20 11.92 -23.90
C ILE A 92 6.06 11.51 -25.37
N GLU A 93 4.90 10.99 -25.77
CA GLU A 93 4.62 10.58 -27.15
C GLU A 93 4.70 11.76 -28.12
N ARG A 94 4.04 12.88 -27.81
CA ARG A 94 4.12 14.12 -28.63
C ARG A 94 5.54 14.64 -28.76
N CYS A 95 6.29 14.69 -27.65
CA CYS A 95 7.69 15.09 -27.67
C CYS A 95 8.55 14.15 -28.55
N GLY A 96 8.29 12.84 -28.51
CA GLY A 96 8.97 11.86 -29.36
C GLY A 96 8.71 12.10 -30.84
N LEU A 97 7.46 12.31 -31.23
CA LEU A 97 7.06 12.61 -32.60
C LEU A 97 7.69 13.93 -33.11
N ALA A 98 7.65 15.00 -32.30
CA ALA A 98 8.25 16.28 -32.65
C ALA A 98 9.77 16.16 -32.88
N ARG A 99 10.47 15.41 -32.01
CA ARG A 99 11.91 15.13 -32.17
C ARG A 99 12.19 14.30 -33.41
N GLN A 100 11.37 13.29 -33.71
CA GLN A 100 11.52 12.48 -34.91
C GLN A 100 11.35 13.33 -36.17
N GLN A 101 10.34 14.20 -36.22
CA GLN A 101 10.09 15.11 -37.33
C GLN A 101 11.27 16.07 -37.54
N LEU A 102 11.75 16.71 -36.47
CA LEU A 102 12.95 17.55 -36.54
C LEU A 102 14.15 16.76 -37.05
N GLY A 103 14.31 15.51 -36.60
CA GLY A 103 15.36 14.62 -37.07
C GLY A 103 15.27 14.30 -38.56
N VAL A 104 14.06 14.04 -39.10
CA VAL A 104 13.84 13.85 -40.55
C VAL A 104 14.24 15.10 -41.31
N LEU A 105 13.78 16.25 -40.84
CA LEU A 105 14.03 17.54 -41.48
C LEU A 105 15.50 17.98 -41.39
N SER A 106 16.26 17.54 -40.39
CA SER A 106 17.65 17.98 -40.19
C SER A 106 18.69 17.09 -40.87
N ARG A 107 18.34 15.86 -41.26
CA ARG A 107 19.27 14.94 -41.96
C ARG A 107 19.56 15.40 -43.38
N GLY A 108 20.80 15.25 -43.85
CA GLY A 108 21.29 15.76 -45.15
C GLY A 108 20.79 15.05 -46.42
N GLY A 109 19.55 14.55 -46.44
CA GLY A 109 18.93 13.94 -47.61
C GLY A 109 17.63 14.65 -48.02
N PRO A 110 17.07 14.33 -49.21
CA PRO A 110 15.81 14.93 -49.68
C PRO A 110 14.66 14.65 -48.73
N VAL A 111 13.83 15.66 -48.47
CA VAL A 111 12.61 15.54 -47.68
C VAL A 111 11.42 15.83 -48.59
N TYR A 112 10.34 15.06 -48.41
CA TYR A 112 9.09 15.27 -49.16
C TYR A 112 7.89 15.29 -48.23
N SER A 113 6.86 16.02 -48.65
CA SER A 113 5.50 15.92 -48.13
C SER A 113 4.61 15.15 -49.11
N ARG A 114 3.40 14.79 -48.69
CA ARG A 114 2.39 14.22 -49.58
C ARG A 114 1.28 15.23 -49.80
N ASP A 115 0.91 15.44 -51.05
CA ASP A 115 -0.24 16.28 -51.40
C ASP A 115 -1.57 15.54 -51.15
N ARG A 116 -2.70 16.19 -51.47
CA ARG A 116 -4.04 15.59 -51.32
C ARG A 116 -4.28 14.37 -52.23
N ALA A 117 -3.55 14.25 -53.32
CA ALA A 117 -3.61 13.11 -54.24
C ALA A 117 -2.66 11.97 -53.80
N GLY A 118 -1.85 12.17 -52.76
CA GLY A 118 -0.87 11.22 -52.24
C GLY A 118 0.49 11.27 -52.95
N ASN A 119 0.68 12.17 -53.92
CA ASN A 119 1.94 12.35 -54.63
C ASN A 119 2.99 12.97 -53.72
N ARG A 120 4.27 12.66 -53.98
CA ARG A 120 5.38 13.24 -53.24
C ARG A 120 5.70 14.63 -53.78
N VAL A 121 5.78 15.60 -52.90
CA VAL A 121 6.25 16.96 -53.18
C VAL A 121 7.51 17.19 -52.36
N TYR A 122 8.65 17.30 -53.02
CA TYR A 122 9.94 17.53 -52.37
C TYR A 122 10.03 18.98 -51.89
N LEU A 123 10.61 19.17 -50.71
CA LEU A 123 10.87 20.49 -50.15
C LEU A 123 12.17 21.03 -50.74
N ASP A 124 12.18 22.30 -51.12
CA ASP A 124 13.41 23.02 -51.38
C ASP A 124 14.15 23.41 -50.08
N ASP A 125 15.35 23.97 -50.20
CA ASP A 125 16.18 24.31 -49.05
C ASP A 125 15.53 25.36 -48.13
N SER A 126 14.86 26.37 -48.71
CA SER A 126 14.18 27.43 -47.95
C SER A 126 12.96 26.89 -47.21
N GLU A 127 12.15 26.07 -47.88
CA GLU A 127 11.00 25.39 -47.28
C GLU A 127 11.43 24.45 -46.15
N ARG A 128 12.54 23.73 -46.36
CA ARG A 128 13.13 22.84 -45.36
C ARG A 128 13.62 23.62 -44.14
N ASP A 129 14.31 24.74 -44.34
CA ASP A 129 14.80 25.57 -43.23
C ASP A 129 13.65 26.14 -42.40
N GLN A 130 12.58 26.63 -43.05
CA GLN A 130 11.38 27.08 -42.34
C GLN A 130 10.69 25.93 -41.59
N ALA A 131 10.65 24.73 -42.18
CA ALA A 131 10.10 23.55 -41.53
C ALA A 131 10.94 23.12 -40.31
N ILE A 132 12.26 23.24 -40.38
CA ILE A 132 13.18 23.00 -39.25
C ILE A 132 12.86 23.97 -38.11
N GLU A 133 12.71 25.26 -38.38
CA GLU A 133 12.41 26.25 -37.33
C GLU A 133 11.06 25.99 -36.64
N ARG A 134 10.04 25.64 -37.42
CA ARG A 134 8.74 25.21 -36.86
C ARG A 134 8.88 23.95 -36.01
N ALA A 135 9.59 22.94 -36.50
CA ALA A 135 9.81 21.70 -35.76
C ALA A 135 10.64 21.91 -34.48
N ARG A 136 11.60 22.85 -34.49
CA ARG A 136 12.33 23.26 -33.28
C ARG A 136 11.42 23.88 -32.24
N GLN A 137 10.49 24.75 -32.66
CA GLN A 137 9.49 25.32 -31.76
C GLN A 137 8.56 24.26 -31.18
N GLU A 138 8.07 23.35 -32.03
CA GLU A 138 7.21 22.25 -31.60
C GLU A 138 7.91 21.34 -30.59
N VAL A 139 9.20 21.03 -30.78
CA VAL A 139 10.01 20.30 -29.79
C VAL A 139 10.08 21.07 -28.48
N ARG A 140 10.32 22.40 -28.50
CA ARG A 140 10.37 23.21 -27.28
C ARG A 140 9.06 23.14 -26.50
N GLU A 141 7.93 23.20 -27.18
CA GLU A 141 6.60 23.19 -26.55
C GLU A 141 6.17 21.79 -26.10
N ALA A 142 6.28 20.78 -26.97
CA ALA A 142 5.83 19.43 -26.70
C ALA A 142 6.67 18.72 -25.63
N CYS A 143 7.96 19.07 -25.53
CA CYS A 143 8.89 18.43 -24.61
C CYS A 143 9.02 19.12 -23.25
N VAL A 144 8.28 20.20 -22.95
CA VAL A 144 8.32 20.83 -21.61
C VAL A 144 7.96 19.79 -20.54
N GLY A 145 8.85 19.60 -19.56
CA GLY A 145 8.66 18.65 -18.47
C GLY A 145 8.87 17.18 -18.86
N VAL A 146 9.32 16.88 -20.09
CA VAL A 146 9.75 15.54 -20.48
C VAL A 146 11.24 15.41 -20.19
N PRO A 147 11.65 14.53 -19.25
CA PRO A 147 13.06 14.35 -18.94
C PRO A 147 13.82 13.88 -20.17
N GLN A 148 14.93 14.53 -20.44
CA GLN A 148 15.88 14.17 -21.49
C GLN A 148 16.51 12.81 -21.21
N PRO A 149 16.99 12.07 -22.24
CA PRO A 149 17.60 10.77 -22.05
C PRO A 149 18.71 10.75 -20.98
N ALA A 150 19.60 11.74 -21.00
CA ALA A 150 20.68 11.87 -20.02
C ALA A 150 20.17 12.06 -18.58
N GLU A 151 19.05 12.78 -18.39
CA GLU A 151 18.42 12.97 -17.08
C GLU A 151 17.80 11.67 -16.56
N ARG A 152 17.19 10.86 -17.46
CA ARG A 152 16.66 9.53 -17.13
C ARG A 152 17.79 8.59 -16.72
N GLU A 153 18.87 8.54 -17.49
CA GLU A 153 20.05 7.72 -17.18
C GLU A 153 20.71 8.15 -15.87
N ALA A 154 20.76 9.45 -15.57
CA ALA A 154 21.25 9.96 -14.30
C ALA A 154 20.34 9.53 -13.13
N ALA A 155 19.02 9.62 -13.29
CA ALA A 155 18.05 9.17 -12.28
C ALA A 155 18.15 7.65 -12.03
N GLU A 156 18.29 6.84 -13.08
CA GLU A 156 18.50 5.39 -12.96
C GLU A 156 19.82 5.05 -12.25
N ARG A 157 20.91 5.77 -12.56
CA ARG A 157 22.18 5.61 -11.84
C ARG A 157 22.05 5.99 -10.37
N ALA A 158 21.37 7.09 -10.05
CA ALA A 158 21.11 7.49 -8.68
C ALA A 158 20.26 6.44 -7.94
N GLY A 159 19.21 5.90 -8.57
CA GLY A 159 18.39 4.82 -8.02
C GLY A 159 19.23 3.58 -7.68
N ARG A 160 20.06 3.11 -8.62
CA ARG A 160 20.99 1.99 -8.37
C ARG A 160 21.96 2.27 -7.22
N SER A 161 22.46 3.51 -7.11
CA SER A 161 23.34 3.90 -6.02
C SER A 161 22.63 3.89 -4.65
N LEU A 162 21.36 4.31 -4.59
CA LEU A 162 20.54 4.24 -3.38
C LEU A 162 20.26 2.78 -2.99
N GLU A 163 19.90 1.93 -3.94
CA GLU A 163 19.70 0.49 -3.70
C GLU A 163 20.97 -0.19 -3.18
N GLN A 164 22.12 0.12 -3.80
CA GLN A 164 23.42 -0.36 -3.35
C GLN A 164 23.73 0.11 -1.92
N THR A 165 23.41 1.36 -1.60
CA THR A 165 23.59 1.93 -0.25
C THR A 165 22.70 1.22 0.77
N ALA A 166 21.42 1.02 0.45
CA ALA A 166 20.48 0.31 1.33
C ALA A 166 20.95 -1.13 1.60
N ARG A 167 21.37 -1.86 0.56
CA ARG A 167 21.94 -3.20 0.70
C ARG A 167 23.22 -3.22 1.53
N CYS A 168 24.06 -2.19 1.39
CA CYS A 168 25.25 -2.05 2.22
C CYS A 168 24.91 -1.89 3.71
N LEU A 169 23.89 -1.07 4.02
CA LEU A 169 23.42 -0.87 5.39
C LEU A 169 22.86 -2.17 5.99
N GLU A 170 22.02 -2.88 5.25
CA GLU A 170 21.46 -4.18 5.66
C GLU A 170 22.56 -5.20 5.98
N LEU A 171 23.58 -5.31 5.14
CA LEU A 171 24.71 -6.20 5.38
C LEU A 171 25.51 -5.82 6.63
N ARG A 172 25.68 -4.51 6.89
CA ARG A 172 26.35 -4.01 8.10
C ARG A 172 25.53 -4.30 9.36
N GLU A 173 24.22 -4.12 9.30
CA GLU A 173 23.29 -4.48 10.38
C GLU A 173 23.36 -5.97 10.67
N ARG A 174 23.27 -6.83 9.64
CA ARG A 174 23.43 -8.28 9.80
C ARG A 174 24.78 -8.65 10.42
N LEU A 175 25.87 -8.02 10.01
CA LEU A 175 27.18 -8.25 10.63
C LEU A 175 27.16 -7.89 12.13
N SER A 176 26.52 -6.78 12.49
CA SER A 176 26.37 -6.37 13.89
C SER A 176 25.60 -7.40 14.73
N GLU A 177 24.54 -7.99 14.18
CA GLU A 177 23.76 -9.03 14.85
C GLU A 177 24.54 -10.32 15.03
N LEU A 178 25.27 -10.75 14.00
CA LEU A 178 26.08 -11.97 14.06
C LEU A 178 27.26 -11.85 15.01
N THR A 179 27.77 -10.63 15.24
CA THR A 179 28.92 -10.34 16.12
C THR A 179 28.53 -9.86 17.51
N ARG A 180 27.23 -9.73 17.81
CA ARG A 180 26.76 -9.29 19.14
C ARG A 180 27.16 -10.29 20.24
N PRO A 181 27.38 -9.83 21.48
CA PRO A 181 27.62 -10.71 22.62
C PRO A 181 26.52 -11.77 22.78
N GLY A 182 26.90 -13.03 22.95
CA GLY A 182 25.96 -14.16 23.06
C GLY A 182 25.46 -14.74 21.73
N SER A 183 25.88 -14.18 20.59
CA SER A 183 25.65 -14.80 19.29
C SER A 183 26.33 -16.17 19.19
N ARG A 184 25.63 -17.14 18.60
CA ARG A 184 26.16 -18.47 18.26
C ARG A 184 26.46 -18.62 16.77
N ALA A 185 26.57 -17.50 16.04
CA ALA A 185 26.85 -17.50 14.61
C ALA A 185 28.19 -18.20 14.30
N ALA A 186 28.21 -18.98 13.21
CA ALA A 186 29.44 -19.62 12.74
C ALA A 186 30.43 -18.57 12.22
N GLN A 187 31.72 -18.77 12.45
CA GLN A 187 32.76 -17.86 11.93
C GLN A 187 32.73 -17.74 10.40
N SER A 188 32.38 -18.83 9.70
CA SER A 188 32.20 -18.84 8.25
C SER A 188 31.05 -17.93 7.79
N GLU A 189 29.95 -17.86 8.53
CA GLU A 189 28.83 -16.97 8.22
C GLU A 189 29.23 -15.50 8.41
N VAL A 190 29.89 -15.18 9.52
CA VAL A 190 30.42 -13.84 9.78
C VAL A 190 31.37 -13.41 8.65
N GLN A 191 32.24 -14.32 8.19
CA GLN A 191 33.16 -14.02 7.11
C GLN A 191 32.46 -13.82 5.77
N GLN A 192 31.46 -14.66 5.44
CA GLN A 192 30.64 -14.48 4.23
C GLN A 192 29.97 -13.11 4.17
N VAL A 193 29.45 -12.61 5.30
CA VAL A 193 28.83 -11.28 5.38
C VAL A 193 29.88 -10.17 5.22
N ARG A 194 31.07 -10.30 5.81
CA ARG A 194 32.18 -9.34 5.60
C ARG A 194 32.62 -9.26 4.13
N ASP A 195 32.72 -10.40 3.47
CA ASP A 195 33.08 -10.47 2.05
C ASP A 195 31.97 -9.87 1.17
N ALA A 196 30.70 -10.06 1.55
CA ALA A 196 29.56 -9.41 0.90
C ALA A 196 29.58 -7.88 1.08
N ILE A 197 29.90 -7.38 2.28
CA ILE A 197 30.06 -5.94 2.55
C ILE A 197 31.14 -5.36 1.64
N THR A 198 32.30 -6.01 1.55
CA THR A 198 33.42 -5.53 0.72
C THR A 198 33.02 -5.42 -0.75
N ARG A 199 32.26 -6.38 -1.27
CA ARG A 199 31.79 -6.38 -2.66
C ARG A 199 30.69 -5.34 -2.92
N VAL A 200 29.75 -5.17 -2.00
CA VAL A 200 28.54 -4.36 -2.21
C VAL A 200 28.77 -2.90 -1.83
N CYS A 201 29.46 -2.63 -0.72
CA CYS A 201 29.70 -1.28 -0.22
C CYS A 201 30.86 -0.56 -0.94
N GLY A 202 31.65 -1.28 -1.75
CA GLY A 202 32.93 -0.79 -2.25
C GLY A 202 34.02 -0.82 -1.16
N ARG A 203 35.27 -0.56 -1.59
CA ARG A 203 36.41 -0.36 -0.67
C ARG A 203 36.17 0.93 0.13
N PRO A 204 36.48 0.97 1.45
CA PRO A 204 36.38 2.19 2.25
C PRO A 204 37.20 3.34 1.66
#